data_AF-A0A2M8PR28-F1
#
_entry.id   AF-A0A2M8PR28-F1
#
_cell.length_a   1.000
_cell.length_b   1.000
_cell.length_c   1.000
_cell.angle_alpha   90.00
_cell.angle_beta   90.00
_cell.angle_gamma   90.00
#
_symmetry.space_group_name_H-M   'P 1'
#
loop_
_entity.id
_entity.type
_entity.pdbx_description
1 polymer ?
#
loop_
_entity_poly.entity_id
_entity_poly.type
_entity_poly.pdbx_seq_one_letter_code
_entity_poly.pdbx_strand_id
1 'polypeptide(L)'
;MVHDVYPVVQEIHFLISRIGLVASILMFIIASYIGYRKRDVTQQYRRATYAIAALILLQGALGGALYAMGGRPGQEVHYVYGLGAVLALPFFIFVEVTSKKRPAMSSYIWGFFLLFAVIVRTILTGPLR
;
A
#
# COMPACT_ATOMS: atom_id res chain seq x y z
N MET A 1 7.20 -26.07 15.33
CA MET A 1 7.19 -24.62 15.62
C MET A 1 7.22 -23.77 14.35
N VAL A 2 8.26 -23.77 13.50
CA VAL A 2 8.24 -22.94 12.26
C VAL A 2 7.13 -23.39 11.29
N HIS A 3 6.84 -24.70 11.20
CA HIS A 3 5.77 -25.24 10.36
C HIS A 3 4.36 -24.76 10.72
N ASP A 4 4.12 -24.43 11.99
CA ASP A 4 2.79 -24.06 12.49
C ASP A 4 2.52 -22.56 12.29
N VAL A 5 3.58 -21.74 12.21
CA VAL A 5 3.50 -20.27 12.11
C VAL A 5 3.38 -19.81 10.66
N TYR A 6 4.02 -20.50 9.72
CA TYR A 6 3.97 -20.17 8.30
C TYR A 6 2.54 -19.95 7.74
N PRO A 7 1.59 -20.90 7.89
CA PRO A 7 0.25 -20.73 7.32
C PRO A 7 -0.49 -19.53 7.91
N VAL A 8 -0.28 -19.26 9.21
CA VAL A 8 -0.88 -18.10 9.89
C VAL A 8 -0.33 -16.79 9.30
N VAL A 9 0.99 -16.67 9.15
CA VAL A 9 1.61 -15.49 8.55
C VAL A 9 1.15 -15.30 7.10
N GLN A 10 1.02 -16.40 6.35
CA GLN A 10 0.55 -16.38 4.97
C GLN A 10 -0.91 -15.91 4.87
N GLU A 11 -1.79 -16.42 5.72
CA GLU A 11 -3.19 -15.99 5.75
C GLU A 11 -3.32 -14.52 6.13
N ILE A 12 -2.57 -14.05 7.14
CA ILE A 12 -2.52 -12.65 7.53
C ILE A 12 -2.01 -11.78 6.37
N HIS A 13 -0.94 -12.21 5.68
CA HIS A 13 -0.41 -11.52 4.51
C HIS A 13 -1.46 -11.42 3.39
N PHE A 14 -2.23 -12.47 3.13
CA PHE A 14 -3.31 -12.41 2.15
C PHE A 14 -4.47 -11.51 2.59
N LEU A 15 -4.89 -11.58 3.85
CA LEU A 15 -5.96 -10.75 4.38
C LEU A 15 -5.60 -9.25 4.29
N ILE A 16 -4.41 -8.88 4.78
CA ILE A 16 -3.94 -7.49 4.75
C ILE A 16 -3.80 -6.98 3.30
N SER A 17 -3.38 -7.82 2.35
CA SER A 17 -3.31 -7.42 0.93
C SER A 17 -4.68 -6.95 0.39
N ARG A 18 -5.76 -7.64 0.77
CA ARG A 18 -7.14 -7.32 0.35
C ARG A 18 -7.65 -6.06 1.03
N ILE A 19 -7.37 -5.91 2.33
CA ILE A 19 -7.69 -4.69 3.08
C ILE A 19 -6.97 -3.48 2.46
N GLY A 20 -5.66 -3.62 2.17
CA GLY A 20 -4.87 -2.59 1.53
C GLY A 20 -5.41 -2.20 0.15
N LEU A 21 -5.85 -3.17 -0.65
CA LEU A 21 -6.48 -2.93 -1.95
C LEU A 21 -7.76 -2.10 -1.80
N VAL A 22 -8.70 -2.52 -0.94
CA VAL A 22 -9.96 -1.79 -0.72
C VAL A 22 -9.68 -0.39 -0.16
N ALA A 23 -8.78 -0.28 0.82
CA ALA A 23 -8.40 1.00 1.40
C ALA A 23 -7.79 1.96 0.36
N SER A 24 -6.96 1.45 -0.55
CA SER A 24 -6.36 2.27 -1.62
C SER A 24 -7.42 2.85 -2.57
N ILE A 25 -8.44 2.07 -2.92
CA ILE A 25 -9.55 2.51 -3.77
C ILE A 25 -10.39 3.57 -3.04
N LEU A 26 -10.78 3.31 -1.79
CA LEU A 26 -11.57 4.26 -1.00
C LEU A 26 -10.83 5.59 -0.83
N MET A 27 -9.55 5.55 -0.50
CA MET A 27 -8.74 6.76 -0.32
C MET A 27 -8.50 7.51 -1.63
N PHE A 28 -8.39 6.80 -2.76
CA PHE A 28 -8.34 7.41 -4.09
C PHE A 28 -9.63 8.15 -4.43
N ILE A 29 -10.79 7.54 -4.16
CA ILE A 29 -12.10 8.17 -4.38
C ILE A 29 -12.25 9.42 -3.49
N ILE A 30 -11.93 9.31 -2.20
CA ILE A 30 -12.01 10.43 -1.26
C ILE A 30 -11.04 11.56 -1.67
N ALA A 31 -9.81 11.23 -2.07
CA ALA A 31 -8.85 12.22 -2.56
C ALA A 31 -9.36 12.96 -3.79
N SER A 32 -9.88 12.21 -4.75
CA SER A 32 -10.41 12.76 -6.00
C SER A 32 -11.59 13.68 -5.72
N TYR A 33 -12.48 13.30 -4.79
CA TYR A 33 -13.59 14.14 -4.37
C TYR A 33 -13.12 15.45 -3.70
N ILE A 34 -12.18 15.39 -2.74
CA ILE A 34 -11.62 16.58 -2.07
C ILE A 34 -10.92 17.49 -3.09
N GLY A 35 -10.11 16.90 -3.97
CA GLY A 35 -9.38 17.60 -5.02
C GLY A 35 -10.31 18.27 -6.04
N TYR A 36 -11.38 17.59 -6.45
CA TYR A 36 -12.42 18.17 -7.32
C TYR A 36 -13.10 19.38 -6.68
N ARG A 37 -13.31 19.35 -5.36
CA ARG A 37 -13.84 20.49 -4.59
C ARG A 37 -12.80 21.61 -4.37
N LYS A 38 -11.62 21.51 -4.98
CA LYS A 38 -10.47 22.43 -4.84
C LYS A 38 -10.09 22.68 -3.37
N ARG A 39 -10.32 21.69 -2.51
CA ARG A 39 -9.99 21.74 -1.08
C ARG A 39 -8.61 21.14 -0.84
N ASP A 40 -8.01 21.55 0.26
CA ASP A 40 -6.73 21.04 0.70
C ASP A 40 -6.89 19.80 1.58
N VAL A 41 -5.76 19.15 1.87
CA VAL A 41 -5.68 17.92 2.66
C VAL A 41 -6.18 18.16 4.08
N THR A 42 -7.15 17.37 4.53
CA THR A 42 -7.64 17.43 5.91
C THR A 42 -6.74 16.63 6.85
N GLN A 43 -6.73 17.00 8.14
CA GLN A 43 -5.95 16.25 9.15
C GLN A 43 -6.42 14.78 9.27
N GLN A 44 -7.73 14.54 9.15
CA GLN A 44 -8.29 13.19 9.19
C GLN A 44 -7.81 12.35 8.01
N TYR A 45 -7.83 12.91 6.79
CA TYR A 45 -7.32 12.25 5.61
C TYR A 45 -5.84 11.87 5.78
N ARG A 46 -5.02 12.80 6.26
CA ARG A 46 -3.59 12.56 6.51
C ARG A 46 -3.35 11.45 7.52
N ARG A 47 -4.11 11.42 8.64
CA ARG A 47 -4.04 10.34 9.64
C ARG A 47 -4.39 8.99 9.03
N ALA A 48 -5.44 8.93 8.22
CA ALA A 48 -5.81 7.71 7.50
C ALA A 48 -4.70 7.26 6.52
N THR A 49 -4.08 8.20 5.80
CA THR A 49 -2.93 7.89 4.93
C THR A 49 -1.75 7.31 5.71
N TYR A 50 -1.42 7.84 6.88
CA TYR A 50 -0.35 7.29 7.73
C TYR A 50 -0.69 5.90 8.27
N ALA A 51 -1.94 5.66 8.65
CA ALA A 51 -2.38 4.33 9.07
C ALA A 51 -2.24 3.32 7.93
N ILE A 52 -2.62 3.69 6.69
CA ILE A 52 -2.45 2.81 5.53
C ILE A 52 -0.98 2.62 5.18
N ALA A 53 -0.15 3.67 5.25
CA ALA A 53 1.29 3.53 5.03
C ALA A 53 1.92 2.53 6.02
N ALA A 54 1.54 2.60 7.30
CA ALA A 54 1.97 1.62 8.30
C ALA A 54 1.46 0.20 7.99
N LEU A 55 0.22 0.05 7.52
CA LEU A 55 -0.34 -1.25 7.12
C LEU A 55 0.42 -1.85 5.93
N ILE A 56 0.77 -1.05 4.92
CA ILE A 56 1.54 -1.51 3.75
C ILE A 56 2.99 -1.83 4.13
N LEU A 57 3.59 -1.08 5.07
CA LEU A 57 4.90 -1.42 5.62
C LEU A 57 4.85 -2.77 6.36
N LEU A 58 3.83 -3.00 7.18
CA LEU A 58 3.59 -4.29 7.83
C LEU A 58 3.41 -5.41 6.79
N GLN A 59 2.69 -5.15 5.70
CA GLN A 59 2.55 -6.11 4.59
C GLN A 59 3.90 -6.51 3.98
N GLY A 60 4.78 -5.54 3.75
CA GLY A 60 6.15 -5.78 3.28
C GLY A 60 6.96 -6.60 4.29
N ALA A 61 6.86 -6.29 5.58
CA ALA A 61 7.52 -7.04 6.65
C ALA A 61 7.04 -8.49 6.73
N LEU A 62 5.72 -8.74 6.59
CA LEU A 62 5.14 -10.08 6.53
C LEU A 62 5.65 -10.85 5.30
N GLY A 63 5.75 -10.19 4.14
CA GLY A 63 6.34 -10.78 2.94
C GLY A 63 7.81 -11.17 3.15
N GLY A 64 8.59 -10.31 3.80
CA GLY A 64 9.97 -10.61 4.19
C GLY A 64 10.07 -11.77 5.20
N ALA A 65 9.13 -11.86 6.15
CA ALA A 65 9.05 -12.98 7.08
C ALA A 65 8.72 -14.30 6.36
N LEU A 66 7.77 -14.31 5.42
CA LEU A 66 7.46 -15.47 4.58
C LEU A 66 8.70 -15.91 3.79
N TYR A 67 9.42 -14.96 3.20
CA TYR A 67 10.67 -15.24 2.50
C TYR A 67 11.72 -15.89 3.39
N ALA A 68 11.92 -15.37 4.61
CA ALA A 68 12.86 -15.92 5.59
C ALA A 68 12.47 -17.33 6.06
N MET A 69 11.19 -17.67 6.04
CA MET A 69 10.68 -19.02 6.32
C MET A 69 10.72 -19.96 5.10
N GLY A 70 11.28 -19.52 3.97
CA GLY A 70 11.43 -20.33 2.75
C GLY A 70 10.29 -20.16 1.74
N GLY A 71 9.30 -19.32 2.03
CA GLY A 71 8.23 -18.97 1.10
C GLY A 71 8.78 -18.25 -0.14
N ARG A 72 8.21 -18.57 -1.31
CA ARG A 72 8.56 -17.94 -2.58
C ARG A 72 7.29 -17.48 -3.29
N PRO A 73 7.28 -16.31 -3.95
CA PRO A 73 6.16 -15.90 -4.76
C PRO A 73 6.09 -16.75 -6.04
N GLY A 74 4.93 -16.74 -6.69
CA GLY A 74 4.76 -17.36 -8.00
C GLY A 74 5.62 -16.74 -9.09
N GLN A 75 5.96 -15.44 -8.95
CA GLN A 75 6.82 -14.74 -9.89
C GLN A 75 7.78 -13.80 -9.16
N GLU A 76 9.05 -13.75 -9.58
CA GLU A 76 10.10 -12.89 -9.02
C GLU A 76 9.75 -11.40 -9.05
N VAL A 77 8.95 -10.96 -10.02
CA VAL A 77 8.48 -9.57 -10.12
C VAL A 77 7.59 -9.14 -8.94
N HIS A 78 7.08 -10.09 -8.15
CA HIS A 78 6.35 -9.82 -6.91
C HIS A 78 7.18 -8.96 -5.94
N TYR A 79 8.50 -9.19 -5.83
CA TYR A 79 9.35 -8.40 -4.95
C TYR A 79 9.43 -6.94 -5.39
N VAL A 80 9.50 -6.69 -6.70
CA VAL A 80 9.55 -5.35 -7.27
C VAL A 80 8.24 -4.61 -7.01
N TYR A 81 7.10 -5.26 -7.22
CA TYR A 81 5.79 -4.65 -6.96
C TYR A 81 5.54 -4.47 -5.45
N GLY A 82 5.97 -5.41 -4.62
CA GLY A 82 5.88 -5.30 -3.16
C GLY A 82 6.69 -4.12 -2.62
N LEU A 83 7.93 -3.93 -3.09
CA LEU A 83 8.73 -2.76 -2.75
C LEU A 83 8.09 -1.46 -3.27
N GLY A 84 7.55 -1.49 -4.50
CA GLY A 84 6.79 -0.38 -5.05
C GLY A 84 5.60 0.03 -4.18
N ALA A 85 4.85 -0.93 -3.63
CA ALA A 85 3.76 -0.67 -2.70
C ALA A 85 4.24 0.01 -1.41
N VAL A 86 5.32 -0.50 -0.81
CA VAL A 86 5.92 0.08 0.42
C VAL A 86 6.38 1.51 0.21
N LEU A 87 6.94 1.83 -0.95
CA LEU A 87 7.49 3.16 -1.24
C LEU A 87 6.46 4.16 -1.76
N ALA A 88 5.33 3.71 -2.30
CA ALA A 88 4.34 4.58 -2.91
C ALA A 88 3.87 5.70 -1.97
N LEU A 89 3.35 5.36 -0.78
CA LEU A 89 2.83 6.38 0.13
C LEU A 89 3.91 7.28 0.74
N PRO A 90 5.06 6.77 1.23
CA PRO A 90 6.16 7.63 1.71
C PRO A 90 6.59 8.69 0.69
N PHE A 91 6.69 8.31 -0.58
CA PHE A 91 7.04 9.25 -1.65
C PHE A 91 6.00 10.37 -1.81
N PHE A 92 4.70 10.03 -1.89
CA PHE A 92 3.66 11.05 -2.08
C PHE A 92 3.34 11.86 -0.82
N ILE A 93 3.60 11.30 0.37
CA ILE A 93 3.63 12.06 1.63
C ILE A 93 4.75 13.10 1.57
N PHE A 94 5.96 12.70 1.17
CA PHE A 94 7.09 13.61 1.01
C PHE A 94 6.76 14.76 0.03
N VAL A 95 6.15 14.43 -1.12
CA VAL A 95 5.69 15.43 -2.09
C VAL A 95 4.66 16.39 -1.48
N GLU A 96 3.72 15.91 -0.68
CA GLU A 96 2.74 16.78 -0.02
C GLU A 96 3.39 17.76 0.96
N VAL A 97 4.24 17.25 1.86
CA VAL A 97 4.81 18.05 2.95
C VAL A 97 5.85 19.06 2.45
N THR A 98 6.45 18.83 1.28
CA THR A 98 7.41 19.74 0.66
C THR A 98 6.79 20.71 -0.36
N SER A 99 5.51 20.51 -0.73
CA SER A 99 4.83 21.39 -1.69
C SER A 99 4.61 22.80 -1.13
N LYS A 100 4.99 23.81 -1.91
CA LYS A 100 4.69 25.22 -1.63
C LYS A 100 3.36 25.69 -2.23
N LYS A 101 2.73 24.89 -3.12
CA LYS A 101 1.48 25.23 -3.79
C LYS A 101 0.30 24.47 -3.15
N ARG A 102 -0.76 25.21 -2.79
CA ARG A 102 -2.04 24.65 -2.34
C ARG A 102 -3.10 24.77 -3.44
N PRO A 103 -4.06 23.83 -3.51
CA PRO A 103 -4.18 22.61 -2.68
C PRO A 103 -3.16 21.53 -3.08
N ALA A 104 -2.66 20.79 -2.09
CA ALA A 104 -1.65 19.74 -2.31
C ALA A 104 -2.26 18.36 -2.59
N MET A 105 -3.58 18.27 -2.79
CA MET A 105 -4.33 17.01 -2.87
C MET A 105 -3.90 16.11 -4.04
N SER A 106 -3.32 16.68 -5.11
CA SER A 106 -2.86 15.93 -6.28
C SER A 106 -1.80 14.89 -5.94
N SER A 107 -0.95 15.10 -4.93
CA SER A 107 0.03 14.11 -4.49
C SER A 107 -0.66 12.85 -3.98
N TYR A 108 -1.71 12.99 -3.16
CA TYR A 108 -2.45 11.85 -2.63
C TYR A 108 -3.33 11.17 -3.70
N ILE A 109 -3.88 11.90 -4.67
CA ILE A 109 -4.59 11.29 -5.81
C ILE A 109 -3.64 10.34 -6.55
N TRP A 110 -2.44 10.81 -6.91
CA TRP A 110 -1.44 9.98 -7.58
C TRP A 110 -0.90 8.88 -6.67
N GLY A 111 -0.71 9.15 -5.38
CA GLY A 111 -0.22 8.17 -4.43
C GLY A 111 -1.15 6.98 -4.23
N PHE A 112 -2.45 7.23 -4.07
CA PHE A 112 -3.40 6.14 -3.93
C PHE A 112 -3.73 5.44 -5.25
N PHE A 113 -3.69 6.15 -6.38
CA PHE A 113 -3.78 5.53 -7.70
C PHE A 113 -2.60 4.57 -7.96
N LEU A 114 -1.37 5.03 -7.71
CA LEU A 114 -0.18 4.20 -7.86
C LEU A 114 -0.22 3.01 -6.91
N LEU A 115 -0.53 3.25 -5.62
CA LEU A 115 -0.65 2.20 -4.62
C LEU A 115 -1.65 1.12 -5.04
N PHE A 116 -2.84 1.52 -5.52
CA PHE A 116 -3.83 0.60 -6.07
C PHE A 116 -3.24 -0.25 -7.20
N ALA A 117 -2.64 0.39 -8.20
CA ALA A 117 -2.08 -0.30 -9.37
C ALA A 117 -0.98 -1.30 -8.99
N VAL A 118 -0.06 -0.93 -8.09
CA VAL A 118 1.02 -1.83 -7.65
C VAL A 118 0.51 -2.94 -6.73
N ILE A 119 -0.50 -2.70 -5.88
CA ILE A 119 -1.12 -3.78 -5.08
C ILE A 119 -1.78 -4.81 -5.98
N VAL A 120 -2.53 -4.38 -7.00
CA VAL A 120 -3.13 -5.30 -7.99
C VAL A 120 -2.05 -6.18 -8.62
N ARG A 121 -0.95 -5.58 -9.08
CA ARG A 121 0.18 -6.34 -9.66
C ARG A 121 0.85 -7.27 -8.64
N THR A 122 1.02 -6.82 -7.39
CA THR A 122 1.59 -7.62 -6.31
C THR A 122 0.74 -8.86 -6.02
N ILE A 123 -0.58 -8.70 -5.95
CA ILE A 123 -1.53 -9.80 -5.73
C ILE A 123 -1.49 -10.80 -6.90
N LEU A 124 -1.46 -10.31 -8.14
CA LEU A 124 -1.45 -11.19 -9.33
C LEU A 124 -0.17 -12.00 -9.50
N THR A 125 0.92 -11.58 -8.86
CA THR A 125 2.26 -12.18 -9.01
C THR A 125 2.69 -13.00 -7.79
N GLY A 126 1.91 -12.93 -6.69
CA GLY A 126 2.23 -13.55 -5.41
C GLY A 126 1.94 -15.07 -5.34
N PRO A 127 0.73 -15.54 -5.66
CA PRO A 127 0.40 -16.96 -5.54
C PRO A 127 1.24 -17.85 -6.47
N LEU A 128 1.81 -18.92 -5.92
CA LEU A 128 2.23 -20.09 -6.71
C LEU A 128 0.95 -20.80 -7.15
N ARG A 129 0.77 -21.01 -8.46
CA ARG A 129 -0.36 -21.79 -8.98
C ARG A 129 -0.32 -23.22 -8.44
#